data_AF-A0A2T5B1S2-F1
#
_entry.id   AF-A0A2T5B1S2-F1
#
_cell.length_a   1.000
_cell.length_b   1.000
_cell.length_c   1.000
_cell.angle_alpha   90.00
_cell.angle_beta   90.00
_cell.angle_gamma   90.00
#
_symmetry.space_group_name_H-M   'P 1'
#
loop_
_entity.id
_entity.type
_entity.pdbx_description
1 polymer ?
#
loop_
_entity_poly.entity_id
_entity_poly.type
_entity_poly.pdbx_seq_one_letter_code
_entity_poly.pdbx_strand_id
1 'polypeptide(L)' 'MARLQLGRSAVYDLLRTRQLASITLGRSRRIPAHALTDFIRTRQNRKPPPDDRAPRHPRLPAYPRQR' A
#
# COMPACT_ATOMS: atom_id res chain seq x y z
N MET A 1 -17.23 8.28 -5.63
CA MET A 1 -15.81 7.89 -5.69
C MET A 1 -15.72 6.35 -5.62
N ALA A 2 -16.11 5.63 -6.67
CA ALA A 2 -16.31 4.17 -6.60
C ALA A 2 -15.12 3.31 -7.04
N ARG A 3 -14.09 3.89 -7.68
CA ARG A 3 -12.95 3.13 -8.25
C ARG A 3 -11.77 2.92 -7.32
N LEU A 4 -11.68 3.69 -6.23
CA LEU A 4 -10.51 3.69 -5.34
C LEU A 4 -10.81 3.14 -3.94
N GLN A 5 -12.09 3.01 -3.55
CA GLN A 5 -12.51 2.73 -2.17
C GLN A 5 -11.80 3.60 -1.11
N LEU A 6 -11.27 4.76 -1.51
CA LEU A 6 -10.58 5.70 -0.63
C LEU A 6 -11.55 6.79 -0.19
N GLY A 7 -11.45 7.17 1.08
CA GLY A 7 -12.16 8.30 1.64
C GLY A 7 -11.76 9.61 0.96
N ARG A 8 -12.66 10.60 0.97
CA ARG A 8 -12.43 11.94 0.39
C ARG A 8 -11.14 12.57 0.90
N SER A 9 -10.87 12.45 2.21
CA SER A 9 -9.66 13.00 2.84
C SER A 9 -8.37 12.41 2.26
N ALA A 10 -8.34 11.09 2.06
CA ALA A 10 -7.18 10.43 1.49
C ALA A 10 -6.96 10.82 0.02
N VAL A 11 -8.04 10.98 -0.76
CA VAL A 11 -7.94 11.51 -2.13
C VAL A 11 -7.39 12.93 -2.14
N TYR A 12 -7.86 13.80 -1.24
CA TYR A 12 -7.35 15.16 -1.13
C TYR A 12 -5.88 15.20 -0.72
N ASP A 13 -5.46 14.31 0.19
CA ASP A 13 -4.06 14.19 0.59
C ASP A 13 -3.17 13.77 -0.58
N LEU A 14 -3.63 12.83 -1.41
CA LEU A 14 -2.94 12.40 -2.64
C LEU A 14 -2.86 13.52 -3.69
N LEU A 15 -3.92 14.33 -3.81
CA LEU A 15 -3.92 15.52 -4.68
C LEU A 15 -2.96 16.60 -4.14
N ARG A 16 -2.91 16.78 -2.82
CA ARG A 16 -2.05 17.77 -2.13
C ARG A 16 -0.57 17.38 -2.23
N THR A 17 -0.27 16.11 -2.03
CA THR A 17 1.09 15.54 -2.15
C THR A 17 1.53 15.29 -3.59
N ARG A 18 0.67 15.61 -4.58
CA ARG A 18 0.89 15.37 -6.01
C ARG A 18 1.20 13.91 -6.36
N GLN A 19 0.84 12.97 -5.49
CA GLN A 19 0.97 11.52 -5.74
C GLN A 19 -0.10 11.00 -6.72
N LEU A 20 -1.19 11.74 -6.89
CA LEU A 20 -2.24 11.41 -7.85
C LEU A 20 -2.41 12.56 -8.85
N ALA A 21 -2.16 12.27 -10.12
CA ALA A 21 -2.35 13.25 -11.17
C ALA A 21 -3.83 13.61 -11.30
N SER A 22 -4.10 14.89 -11.49
CA SER A 22 -5.43 15.43 -11.61
C SER A 22 -5.44 16.48 -12.70
N ILE A 23 -6.47 16.45 -13.54
CA ILE A 23 -6.68 17.44 -14.58
C ILE A 23 -7.86 18.32 -14.18
N THR A 24 -7.74 19.62 -14.42
CA THR A 24 -8.86 20.54 -14.28
C THR A 24 -9.57 20.60 -15.63
N LEU A 25 -10.81 20.15 -15.67
CA LEU A 25 -11.69 20.22 -16.84
C LEU A 25 -12.80 21.24 -16.55
N GLY A 26 -12.63 22.47 -17.06
CA GLY A 26 -13.52 23.59 -16.73
C GLY A 26 -13.53 23.88 -15.24
N ARG A 27 -14.70 23.79 -14.60
CA ARG A 27 -14.87 24.00 -13.14
C ARG A 27 -14.71 22.71 -12.32
N SER A 28 -14.46 21.56 -12.96
CA SER A 28 -14.37 20.26 -12.28
C SER A 28 -12.98 19.67 -12.36
N ARG A 29 -12.49 19.12 -11.24
CA ARG A 29 -11.24 18.37 -11.21
C ARG A 29 -11.52 16.90 -11.45
N ARG A 30 -10.89 16.32 -12.48
CA ARG A 30 -11.00 14.90 -12.84
C ARG A 30 -9.67 14.19 -12.62
N ILE A 31 -9.75 12.93 -12.25
CA ILE A 31 -8.59 12.04 -12.11
C ILE A 31 -8.54 11.18 -13.37
N PRO A 32 -7.43 11.19 -14.14
CA PRO A 32 -7.29 10.32 -15.29
C PRO A 32 -7.24 8.85 -14.86
N ALA A 33 -7.83 7.96 -15.66
CA ALA A 33 -7.81 6.53 -15.37
C ALA A 33 -6.39 5.93 -15.39
N HIS A 34 -5.51 6.43 -16.26
CA HIS A 34 -4.11 5.99 -16.30
C HIS A 34 -3.36 6.36 -15.01
N ALA A 35 -3.58 7.58 -14.49
CA ALA A 35 -2.95 8.06 -13.27
C ALA A 35 -3.37 7.22 -12.05
N LEU A 36 -4.62 6.75 -12.06
CA LEU A 36 -5.11 5.80 -11.08
C LEU A 36 -4.37 4.45 -11.18
N THR A 37 -4.25 3.90 -12.39
CA THR A 37 -3.52 2.64 -12.62
C THR A 37 -2.06 2.72 -12.17
N ASP A 38 -1.36 3.80 -12.51
CA ASP A 38 0.03 4.02 -12.10
C ASP A 38 0.18 4.14 -10.58
N PHE A 39 -0.75 4.84 -9.93
CA PHE A 39 -0.76 4.97 -8.47
C PHE A 39 -0.93 3.61 -7.78
N ILE A 40 -1.87 2.78 -8.24
CA ILE A 40 -2.09 1.44 -7.69
C ILE A 40 -0.85 0.57 -7.91
N ARG A 41 -0.29 0.59 -9.12
CA ARG A 41 0.91 -0.19 -9.47
C ARG A 41 2.12 0.19 -8.60
N THR A 42 2.33 1.48 -8.38
CA THR A 42 3.40 1.99 -7.51
C THR A 42 3.21 1.54 -6.05
N ARG A 43 1.96 1.60 -5.54
CA ARG A 43 1.62 1.14 -4.19
C ARG A 43 1.75 -0.37 -4.02
N GLN A 44 1.34 -1.16 -5.01
CA GLN A 44 1.46 -2.63 -4.98
C GLN A 44 2.90 -3.11 -5.07
N ASN A 45 3.76 -2.37 -5.78
CA ASN A 45 5.20 -2.67 -5.81
C ASN A 45 5.88 -2.40 -4.45
N ARG A 46 5.27 -1.56 -3.61
CA ARG A 46 5.61 -1.44 -2.18
C ARG A 46 4.86 -2.50 -1.36
N LYS A 47 4.89 -3.75 -1.81
CA LYS A 47 4.64 -4.88 -0.92
C LYS A 47 5.91 -5.02 -0.07
N PRO A 48 5.84 -5.11 1.27
CA PRO A 48 6.99 -5.61 2.03
C PRO A 48 7.42 -6.96 1.44
N PRO A 49 8.71 -7.34 1.53
CA PRO A 49 9.20 -8.59 0.95
C PRO A 49 8.24 -9.74 1.28
N PRO A 50 7.99 -10.66 0.33
CA PRO A 50 7.16 -11.82 0.61
C PRO A 50 7.82 -12.54 1.78
N ASP A 51 7.17 -12.48 2.95
CA ASP A 51 7.48 -13.21 4.17
C ASP A 51 8.57 -14.26 3.94
N ASP A 52 9.82 -13.89 4.23
CA ASP A 52 10.91 -14.85 4.39
C ASP A 52 10.47 -15.75 5.52
N ARG A 53 9.87 -16.88 5.15
CA ARG A 53 9.41 -17.97 6.00
C ARG A 53 10.19 -17.96 7.30
N ALA A 54 9.49 -17.59 8.37
CA ALA A 54 9.78 -17.73 9.79
C ALA A 54 11.22 -18.15 10.16
N PRO A 55 11.90 -17.48 11.12
CA PRO A 55 13.15 -17.99 11.65
C PRO A 55 12.92 -19.44 12.10
N ARG A 56 13.57 -20.37 11.38
CA ARG A 56 13.69 -21.77 11.74
C ARG A 56 14.44 -21.78 13.08
N HIS A 57 13.72 -21.71 14.20
CA HIS A 57 14.33 -21.99 15.48
C HIS A 57 14.85 -23.44 15.41
N PRO A 58 16.18 -23.65 15.51
CA PRO A 58 16.68 -24.99 15.69
C PRO A 58 16.20 -25.47 17.07
N ARG A 59 15.78 -26.72 17.14
CA ARG A 59 15.44 -27.43 18.38
C ARG A 59 16.48 -27.11 19.47
N LEU A 60 16.04 -26.49 20.57
CA LEU A 60 16.81 -26.50 21.82
C LEU A 60 16.70 -27.90 22.44
N PRO A 61 17.78 -28.49 22.96
CA PRO A 61 17.72 -29.76 23.65
C PRO A 61 16.95 -29.63 24.97
N ALA A 62 16.27 -30.71 25.33
CA ALA A 62 15.57 -30.83 26.61
C ALA A 62 16.54 -30.60 27.78
N TYR A 63 16.19 -29.68 28.68
CA TYR A 63 16.89 -29.55 29.95
C TYR A 63 16.66 -30.80 30.81
N PRO A 64 17.69 -31.33 31.48
CA PRO A 64 17.49 -32.42 32.42
C PRO A 64 16.77 -31.89 33.66
N ARG A 65 15.69 -32.57 34.05
CA ARG A 65 15.03 -32.37 35.34
C ARG A 65 16.00 -32.83 36.43
N GLN A 66 16.44 -31.88 37.26
CA GLN A 66 17.12 -32.19 38.51
C GLN A 66 16.20 -33.02 39.40
N ARG A 67 16.74 -34.12 39.95
CA ARG A 67 16.18 -34.91 41.05
C ARG A 67 17.29 -35.18 42.05
#